data_AF-B4UWE0-F1
#
_entry.id   AF-B4UWE0-F1
#
_cell.length_a   1.000
_cell.length_b   1.000
_cell.length_c   1.000
_cell.angle_alpha   90.00
_cell.angle_beta   90.00
_cell.angle_gamma   90.00
#
_symmetry.space_group_name_H-M   'P 1'
#
loop_
_entity.id
_entity.type
_entity.pdbx_description
1 polymer ?
#
loop_
_entity_poly.entity_id
_entity_poly.type
_entity_poly.pdbx_seq_one_letter_code
_entity_poly.pdbx_strand_id
1 'polypeptide(L)'
;MEYGRLGPTDLSRADETPVNRPRSSTTANTKIILFSLLAIVLIVASAISAVLVTVVRSRASTDDGRLKEPTLAGKPTQAISRTCSRTRFPDLCVNSLLDFPGSTAATERDLVHISFNMTLQHFTKALYISAAISSSGVYASMDPRSRAAYDDCLELLDESVDAISRSLTTVSPSGAS
;
A
#
# COMPACT_ATOMS: atom_id res chain seq x y z
N MET A 1 34.81 53.33 -18.81
CA MET A 1 34.90 54.58 -18.04
C MET A 1 35.85 54.35 -16.88
N GLU A 2 37.13 54.69 -17.07
CA GLU A 2 38.02 55.25 -16.01
C GLU A 2 37.32 56.50 -15.43
N TYR A 3 37.47 56.98 -14.18
CA TYR A 3 38.55 57.11 -13.18
C TYR A 3 37.83 57.12 -11.80
N GLY A 4 38.40 57.06 -10.60
CA GLY A 4 39.73 57.32 -10.05
C GLY A 4 39.58 57.33 -8.52
N ARG A 5 40.63 56.93 -7.81
CA ARG A 5 40.72 56.88 -6.35
C ARG A 5 41.35 58.18 -5.84
N LEU A 6 40.98 58.67 -4.65
CA LEU A 6 41.83 59.38 -3.65
C LEU A 6 41.02 59.65 -2.36
N GLY A 7 41.55 59.30 -1.19
CA GLY A 7 41.15 59.83 0.13
C GLY A 7 41.90 61.16 0.43
N PRO A 8 42.10 61.64 1.68
CA PRO A 8 41.75 61.07 2.99
C PRO A 8 41.17 62.09 4.03
N THR A 9 40.87 61.55 5.23
CA THR A 9 40.74 62.10 6.61
C THR A 9 40.60 63.60 6.90
N ASP A 10 39.69 63.95 7.82
CA ASP A 10 40.00 64.91 8.88
C ASP A 10 39.35 64.55 10.24
N LEU A 11 40.11 64.85 11.30
CA LEU A 11 39.93 64.45 12.70
C LEU A 11 39.14 65.49 13.52
N SER A 12 38.53 64.97 14.60
CA SER A 12 38.38 65.61 15.93
C SER A 12 37.49 66.84 16.12
N ARG A 13 36.45 66.69 16.95
CA ARG A 13 36.41 67.38 18.26
C ARG A 13 35.45 66.68 19.23
N ALA A 14 35.99 66.28 20.37
CA ALA A 14 35.27 65.82 21.55
C ALA A 14 34.68 67.02 22.31
N ASP A 15 33.54 66.81 22.96
CA ASP A 15 33.26 67.44 24.26
C ASP A 15 32.44 66.48 25.14
N GLU A 16 32.87 66.37 26.39
CA GLU A 16 32.43 65.41 27.39
C GLU A 16 31.24 65.93 28.20
N THR A 17 30.34 65.05 28.65
CA THR A 17 29.83 65.08 30.04
C THR A 17 29.35 63.69 30.46
N PRO A 18 29.57 63.27 31.74
CA PRO A 18 29.32 61.90 32.19
C PRO A 18 28.06 61.77 33.05
N VAL A 19 27.22 60.73 32.83
CA VAL A 19 26.29 60.24 33.87
C VAL A 19 26.18 58.70 33.85
N ASN A 20 26.77 58.14 34.90
CA ASN A 20 26.63 56.86 35.60
C ASN A 20 25.42 55.90 35.33
N ARG A 21 25.76 54.67 34.88
CA ARG A 21 25.33 53.30 35.33
C ARG A 21 23.84 52.82 35.30
N PRO A 22 23.59 51.49 35.38
CA PRO A 22 23.21 50.61 34.28
C PRO A 22 21.72 50.19 34.30
N ARG A 23 21.14 49.76 33.16
CA ARG A 23 19.94 48.90 33.22
C ARG A 23 19.77 47.93 32.05
N SER A 24 19.84 46.66 32.42
CA SER A 24 19.39 45.48 31.70
C SER A 24 17.90 45.55 31.28
N SER A 25 17.54 44.66 30.33
CA SER A 25 16.19 44.12 30.09
C SER A 25 15.39 44.85 28.98
N THR A 26 14.61 44.27 28.06
CA THR A 26 14.04 42.92 27.88
C THR A 26 13.45 42.80 26.46
N THR A 27 13.94 41.92 25.60
CA THR A 27 13.14 41.26 24.53
C THR A 27 13.62 39.81 24.33
N ALA A 28 13.86 39.11 25.44
CA ALA A 28 14.18 37.69 25.42
C ALA A 28 13.00 36.82 25.90
N ASN A 29 11.99 37.43 26.52
CA ASN A 29 10.98 36.68 27.27
C ASN A 29 9.90 36.10 26.36
N THR A 30 9.51 36.76 25.27
CA THR A 30 8.51 36.23 24.32
C THR A 30 9.05 35.07 23.51
N LYS A 31 10.33 35.10 23.12
CA LYS A 31 10.98 33.97 22.43
C LYS A 31 11.08 32.75 23.34
N ILE A 32 11.45 32.96 24.62
CA ILE A 32 11.50 31.88 25.61
C ILE A 32 10.10 31.32 25.89
N ILE A 33 9.08 32.17 26.00
CA ILE A 33 7.68 31.73 26.14
C ILE A 33 7.24 30.92 24.91
N LEU A 34 7.57 31.36 23.68
CA LEU A 34 7.25 30.61 22.46
C LEU A 34 7.98 29.27 22.40
N PHE A 35 9.28 29.22 22.72
CA PHE A 35 10.01 27.95 22.80
C PHE A 35 9.46 27.04 23.90
N SER A 36 9.05 27.60 25.03
CA SER A 36 8.41 26.84 26.12
C SER A 36 7.05 26.28 25.70
N LEU A 37 6.22 27.06 25.02
CA LEU A 37 4.93 26.60 24.50
C LEU A 37 5.11 25.53 23.42
N LEU A 38 6.07 25.73 22.50
CA LEU A 38 6.38 24.78 21.44
C LEU A 38 6.92 23.46 22.02
N ALA A 39 7.74 23.52 23.08
CA ALA A 39 8.21 22.34 23.80
C ALA A 39 7.06 21.60 24.50
N ILE A 40 6.13 22.31 25.16
CA ILE A 40 4.95 21.69 25.78
C ILE A 40 4.07 21.03 24.73
N VAL A 41 3.83 21.68 23.58
CA VAL A 41 3.08 21.11 22.45
C VAL A 41 3.75 19.86 21.89
N LEU A 42 5.08 19.87 21.72
CA LEU A 42 5.84 18.69 21.25
C LEU A 42 5.80 17.53 22.25
N ILE A 43 5.86 17.82 23.56
CA ILE A 43 5.73 16.80 24.62
C ILE A 43 4.34 16.17 24.60
N VAL A 44 3.28 16.99 24.52
CA VAL A 44 1.89 16.52 24.43
C VAL A 44 1.65 15.73 23.14
N ALA A 45 2.17 16.19 22.00
CA ALA A 45 2.11 15.48 20.72
C ALA A 45 2.86 14.13 20.75
N SER A 46 3.99 14.05 21.47
CA SER A 46 4.73 12.80 21.65
C SER A 46 3.98 11.79 22.52
N ALA A 47 3.28 12.26 23.56
CA ALA A 47 2.43 11.42 24.40
C ALA A 47 1.20 10.90 23.63
N ILE A 48 0.60 11.75 22.79
CA ILE A 48 -0.46 11.36 21.85
C ILE A 48 0.09 10.38 20.81
N SER A 49 1.34 10.50 20.38
CA SER A 49 1.97 9.56 19.44
C SER A 49 2.27 8.20 20.07
N ALA A 50 2.62 8.12 21.36
CA ALA A 50 2.78 6.84 22.05
C ALA A 50 1.42 6.13 22.28
N VAL A 51 0.35 6.89 22.53
CA VAL A 51 -1.01 6.36 22.66
C VAL A 51 -1.63 6.04 21.30
N LEU A 52 -1.38 6.83 20.26
CA LEU A 52 -1.80 6.51 18.89
C LEU A 52 -0.97 5.37 18.30
N VAL A 53 0.33 5.23 18.59
CA VAL A 53 1.09 4.05 18.14
C VAL A 53 0.65 2.81 18.88
N THR A 54 0.28 2.87 20.16
CA THR A 54 -0.29 1.72 20.88
C THR A 54 -1.75 1.46 20.54
N VAL A 55 -2.58 2.45 20.22
CA VAL A 55 -3.99 2.27 19.80
C VAL A 55 -4.12 2.01 18.29
N VAL A 56 -3.21 2.50 17.43
CA VAL A 56 -3.11 2.12 16.01
C VAL A 56 -2.40 0.77 15.88
N ARG A 57 -1.40 0.43 16.70
CA ARG A 57 -0.98 -0.99 16.82
C ARG A 57 -2.09 -1.83 17.40
N SER A 58 -2.78 -1.43 18.47
CA SER A 58 -3.84 -2.26 19.04
C SER A 58 -5.10 -2.31 18.18
N ARG A 59 -5.42 -1.32 17.34
CA ARG A 59 -6.48 -1.42 16.32
C ARG A 59 -6.00 -2.07 15.02
N ALA A 60 -4.69 -2.10 14.75
CA ALA A 60 -4.06 -2.97 13.76
C ALA A 60 -3.66 -4.35 14.33
N SER A 61 -3.95 -4.61 15.60
CA SER A 61 -3.73 -5.87 16.32
C SER A 61 -4.98 -6.27 17.11
N THR A 62 -6.13 -5.72 16.72
CA THR A 62 -7.47 -6.25 16.97
C THR A 62 -8.26 -6.16 15.65
N ASP A 63 -7.56 -6.39 14.53
CA ASP A 63 -8.09 -7.32 13.56
C ASP A 63 -7.56 -8.67 14.04
N ASP A 64 -8.41 -9.36 14.80
CA ASP A 64 -8.38 -10.82 14.88
C ASP A 64 -8.65 -11.25 13.41
N GLY A 65 -7.64 -11.25 12.55
CA GLY A 65 -6.39 -11.93 12.86
C GLY A 65 -6.67 -13.38 13.23
N ARG A 66 -7.84 -13.91 12.83
CA ARG A 66 -7.98 -15.23 12.27
C ARG A 66 -7.04 -15.30 11.07
N LEU A 67 -5.73 -15.34 11.37
CA LEU A 67 -4.96 -16.55 11.14
C LEU A 67 -5.96 -17.68 11.32
N LYS A 68 -6.61 -18.05 10.21
CA LYS A 68 -6.75 -19.46 9.91
C LYS A 68 -5.37 -19.99 10.25
N GLU A 69 -5.28 -20.60 11.42
CA GLU A 69 -4.43 -21.74 11.66
C GLU A 69 -4.21 -22.37 10.27
N PRO A 70 -2.96 -22.44 9.76
CA PRO A 70 -2.72 -23.06 8.47
C PRO A 70 -3.42 -24.40 8.59
N THR A 71 -4.51 -24.56 7.83
CA THR A 71 -5.66 -25.37 8.23
C THR A 71 -5.26 -26.81 8.11
N LEU A 72 -4.48 -27.27 9.09
CA LEU A 72 -3.50 -28.33 8.97
C LEU A 72 -3.18 -28.62 7.49
N ALA A 73 -2.69 -27.63 6.72
CA ALA A 73 -2.76 -27.66 5.25
C ALA A 73 -2.30 -29.04 4.79
N GLY A 74 -3.28 -29.86 4.39
CA GLY A 74 -3.11 -31.30 4.39
C GLY A 74 -1.91 -31.65 3.53
N LYS A 75 -1.16 -32.69 3.87
CA LYS A 75 -0.10 -33.15 2.96
C LYS A 75 -0.71 -33.32 1.56
N PRO A 76 -0.13 -32.71 0.51
CA PRO A 76 -0.70 -32.81 -0.83
C PRO A 76 -0.81 -34.27 -1.23
N THR A 77 -1.90 -34.63 -1.89
CA THR A 77 -2.05 -35.97 -2.43
C THR A 77 -1.03 -36.20 -3.55
N GLN A 78 -0.83 -37.46 -3.92
CA GLN A 78 0.06 -37.79 -5.04
C GLN A 78 -0.42 -37.15 -6.35
N ALA A 79 -1.74 -37.08 -6.57
CA ALA A 79 -2.34 -36.40 -7.72
C ALA A 79 -2.01 -34.90 -7.71
N ILE A 80 -2.23 -34.21 -6.58
CA ILE A 80 -1.87 -32.78 -6.43
C ILE A 80 -0.38 -32.58 -6.67
N SER A 81 0.48 -33.39 -6.06
CA SER A 81 1.94 -33.28 -6.19
C SER A 81 2.39 -33.42 -7.65
N ARG A 82 1.87 -34.42 -8.37
CA ARG A 82 2.19 -34.65 -9.78
C ARG A 82 1.67 -33.54 -10.69
N THR A 83 0.41 -33.14 -10.51
CA THR A 83 -0.18 -32.03 -11.29
C THR A 83 0.61 -30.74 -11.07
N CYS A 84 0.87 -30.35 -9.82
CA CYS A 84 1.56 -29.09 -9.51
C CYS A 84 3.04 -29.09 -9.91
N SER A 85 3.71 -30.24 -9.95
CA SER A 85 5.10 -30.36 -10.44
C SER A 85 5.28 -29.94 -11.90
N ARG A 86 4.20 -29.91 -12.69
CA ARG A 86 4.20 -29.49 -14.09
C ARG A 86 3.87 -28.00 -14.29
N THR A 87 3.61 -27.27 -13.20
CA THR A 87 3.26 -25.84 -13.27
C THR A 87 4.48 -24.96 -13.08
N ARG A 88 4.41 -23.71 -13.55
CA ARG A 88 5.46 -22.71 -13.31
C ARG A 88 5.55 -22.30 -11.84
N PHE A 89 4.46 -22.42 -11.09
CA PHE A 89 4.37 -22.03 -9.68
C PHE A 89 3.85 -23.20 -8.81
N PRO A 90 4.69 -24.20 -8.51
CA PRO A 90 4.26 -25.42 -7.82
C PRO A 90 3.69 -25.15 -6.43
N ASP A 91 4.33 -24.29 -5.64
CA ASP A 91 3.87 -23.97 -4.28
C ASP A 91 2.52 -23.26 -4.29
N LEU A 92 2.32 -22.32 -5.22
CA LEU A 92 1.02 -21.67 -5.40
C LEU A 92 -0.04 -22.69 -5.78
N CYS A 93 0.25 -23.57 -6.75
CA CYS A 93 -0.67 -24.62 -7.16
C CYS A 93 -1.07 -25.54 -5.99
N VAL A 94 -0.10 -26.00 -5.19
CA VAL A 94 -0.37 -26.87 -4.04
C VAL A 94 -1.25 -26.16 -3.03
N ASN A 95 -0.91 -24.93 -2.65
CA ASN A 95 -1.68 -24.17 -1.68
C ASN A 95 -3.11 -23.88 -2.18
N SER A 96 -3.25 -23.46 -3.43
CA SER A 96 -4.57 -23.20 -4.03
C SER A 96 -5.45 -24.45 -4.10
N LEU A 97 -4.87 -25.61 -4.42
CA LEU A 97 -5.62 -26.86 -4.47
C LEU A 97 -5.98 -27.36 -3.08
N LEU A 98 -5.08 -27.30 -2.10
CA LEU A 98 -5.37 -27.76 -0.73
C LEU A 98 -6.51 -26.98 -0.06
N ASP A 99 -6.67 -25.71 -0.40
CA ASP A 99 -7.74 -24.86 0.13
C ASP A 99 -9.10 -25.11 -0.55
N PHE A 100 -9.15 -25.93 -1.60
CA PHE A 100 -10.36 -26.14 -2.39
C PHE A 100 -11.13 -27.41 -2.02
N PRO A 101 -12.43 -27.30 -1.71
CA PRO A 101 -13.26 -28.45 -1.39
C PRO A 101 -13.25 -29.51 -2.50
N GLY A 102 -12.96 -30.75 -2.13
CA GLY A 102 -12.98 -31.90 -3.06
C GLY A 102 -11.69 -32.12 -3.87
N SER A 103 -10.70 -31.23 -3.80
CA SER A 103 -9.42 -31.40 -4.52
C SER A 103 -8.60 -32.60 -4.03
N THR A 104 -8.70 -32.94 -2.75
CA THR A 104 -7.93 -34.03 -2.14
C THR A 104 -8.40 -35.41 -2.58
N ALA A 105 -9.65 -35.54 -3.06
CA ALA A 105 -10.19 -36.77 -3.62
C ALA A 105 -10.14 -36.81 -5.17
N ALA A 106 -9.66 -35.74 -5.79
CA ALA A 106 -9.70 -35.55 -7.24
C ALA A 106 -8.56 -36.28 -7.98
N THR A 107 -8.84 -36.75 -9.21
CA THR A 107 -7.80 -37.29 -10.11
C THR A 107 -6.95 -36.16 -10.71
N GLU A 108 -5.80 -36.47 -11.32
CA GLU A 108 -4.98 -35.46 -12.03
C GLU A 108 -5.80 -34.69 -13.08
N ARG A 109 -6.76 -35.34 -13.75
CA ARG A 109 -7.63 -34.71 -14.76
C ARG A 109 -8.68 -33.80 -14.11
N ASP A 110 -9.31 -34.26 -13.03
CA ASP A 110 -10.28 -33.45 -12.29
C ASP A 110 -9.61 -32.22 -11.68
N LEU A 111 -8.35 -32.33 -11.25
CA LEU A 111 -7.56 -31.20 -10.77
C LEU A 111 -7.32 -30.14 -11.85
N VAL A 112 -7.17 -30.54 -13.12
CA VAL A 112 -7.12 -29.57 -14.24
C VAL A 112 -8.44 -28.83 -14.34
N HIS A 113 -9.58 -29.54 -14.36
CA HIS A 113 -10.88 -28.89 -14.41
C HIS A 113 -11.14 -27.96 -13.21
N ILE A 114 -10.80 -28.41 -12.00
CA ILE A 114 -10.88 -27.61 -10.77
C ILE A 114 -10.04 -26.33 -10.91
N SER A 115 -8.80 -26.43 -11.41
CA SER A 115 -7.92 -25.28 -11.58
C SER A 115 -8.46 -24.24 -12.56
N PHE A 116 -9.10 -24.68 -13.67
CA PHE A 116 -9.75 -23.76 -14.61
C PHE A 116 -10.99 -23.11 -14.00
N ASN A 117 -11.79 -23.85 -13.24
CA ASN A 117 -12.95 -23.30 -12.54
C ASN A 117 -12.53 -22.26 -11.48
N MET A 118 -11.50 -22.54 -10.68
CA MET A 118 -10.92 -21.56 -9.76
C MET A 118 -10.45 -20.31 -10.50
N THR A 119 -9.73 -20.49 -11.61
CA THR A 119 -9.22 -19.36 -12.41
C THR A 119 -10.37 -18.51 -12.92
N LEU A 120 -11.46 -19.12 -13.41
CA LEU A 120 -12.67 -18.42 -13.82
C LEU A 120 -13.26 -17.60 -12.66
N GLN A 121 -13.38 -18.19 -11.46
CA GLN A 121 -13.86 -17.47 -10.27
C GLN A 121 -12.99 -16.26 -9.92
N HIS A 122 -11.67 -16.41 -9.99
CA HIS A 122 -10.73 -15.32 -9.72
C HIS A 122 -10.84 -14.20 -10.75
N PHE A 123 -10.91 -14.54 -12.04
CA PHE A 123 -11.01 -13.55 -13.11
C PHE A 123 -12.35 -12.83 -13.10
N THR A 124 -13.46 -13.54 -12.91
CA THR A 124 -14.79 -12.92 -12.76
C THR A 124 -14.82 -11.95 -11.57
N LYS A 125 -14.22 -12.32 -10.44
CA LYS A 125 -14.10 -11.43 -9.28
C LYS A 125 -13.22 -10.22 -9.59
N ALA A 126 -12.09 -10.42 -10.28
CA ALA A 126 -11.19 -9.34 -10.67
C ALA A 126 -11.88 -8.35 -11.62
N LEU A 127 -12.61 -8.85 -12.62
CA LEU A 127 -13.41 -8.02 -13.53
C LEU A 127 -14.46 -7.22 -12.76
N TYR A 128 -15.21 -7.86 -11.86
CA TYR A 128 -16.22 -7.18 -11.05
C TYR A 128 -15.63 -6.05 -10.18
N ILE A 129 -14.55 -6.32 -9.46
CA ILE A 129 -13.89 -5.32 -8.60
C ILE A 129 -13.28 -4.20 -9.45
N SER A 130 -12.67 -4.54 -10.58
CA SER A 130 -12.06 -3.56 -11.46
C SER A 130 -13.12 -2.64 -12.06
N ALA A 131 -14.23 -3.21 -12.57
CA ALA A 131 -15.33 -2.46 -13.15
C ALA A 131 -15.96 -1.46 -12.16
N ALA A 132 -15.94 -1.76 -10.85
CA ALA A 132 -16.42 -0.83 -9.82
C ALA A 132 -15.61 0.48 -9.74
N ILE A 133 -14.41 0.54 -10.32
CA ILE A 133 -13.63 1.79 -10.39
C ILE A 133 -14.31 2.79 -11.34
N SER A 134 -14.96 2.32 -12.41
CA SER A 134 -15.65 3.18 -13.39
C SER A 134 -16.80 3.98 -12.78
N SER A 135 -17.43 3.46 -11.73
CA SER A 135 -18.50 4.13 -10.98
C SER A 135 -17.98 4.99 -9.81
N SER A 136 -16.67 5.00 -9.57
CA SER A 136 -16.05 5.80 -8.52
C SER A 136 -15.60 7.17 -9.03
N GLY A 137 -15.41 8.12 -8.11
CA GLY A 137 -14.84 9.43 -8.44
C GLY A 137 -13.41 9.36 -8.99
N VAL A 138 -12.69 8.25 -8.79
CA VAL A 138 -11.31 8.06 -9.25
C VAL A 138 -11.26 8.02 -10.77
N TYR A 139 -12.16 7.29 -11.43
CA TYR A 139 -12.19 7.16 -12.89
C TYR A 139 -12.37 8.52 -13.61
N ALA A 140 -13.22 9.39 -13.05
CA ALA A 140 -13.41 10.75 -13.56
C ALA A 140 -12.13 11.60 -13.45
N SER A 141 -11.33 11.37 -12.41
CA SER A 141 -10.08 12.10 -12.14
C SER A 141 -8.84 11.56 -12.87
N MET A 142 -8.94 10.40 -13.55
CA MET A 142 -7.84 9.84 -14.33
C MET A 142 -7.47 10.73 -15.52
N ASP A 143 -6.17 10.79 -15.83
CA ASP A 143 -5.71 11.39 -17.08
C ASP A 143 -6.13 10.52 -18.29
N PRO A 144 -6.15 11.07 -19.51
CA PRO A 144 -6.63 10.33 -20.68
C PRO A 144 -5.88 9.02 -20.94
N ARG A 145 -4.57 8.98 -20.61
CA ARG A 145 -3.75 7.80 -20.81
C ARG A 145 -4.10 6.68 -19.82
N SER A 146 -4.25 7.00 -18.54
CA SER A 146 -4.61 6.01 -17.52
C SER A 146 -6.04 5.52 -17.72
N ARG A 147 -6.95 6.39 -18.18
CA ARG A 147 -8.30 6.00 -18.54
C ARG A 147 -8.31 4.98 -19.68
N ALA A 148 -7.61 5.25 -20.77
CA ALA A 148 -7.50 4.31 -21.88
C ALA A 148 -6.90 2.97 -21.44
N ALA A 149 -5.80 2.99 -20.66
CA ALA A 149 -5.20 1.77 -20.14
C ALA A 149 -6.12 0.98 -19.19
N TYR A 150 -6.98 1.68 -18.44
CA TYR A 150 -7.99 1.06 -17.60
C TYR A 150 -9.10 0.41 -18.43
N ASP A 151 -9.58 1.09 -19.47
CA ASP A 151 -10.59 0.55 -20.39
C ASP A 151 -10.05 -0.71 -21.11
N ASP A 152 -8.82 -0.65 -21.62
CA ASP A 152 -8.11 -1.81 -22.22
C ASP A 152 -7.98 -2.98 -21.22
N CYS A 153 -7.73 -2.68 -19.94
CA CYS A 153 -7.63 -3.69 -18.89
C CYS A 153 -8.96 -4.39 -18.65
N LEU A 154 -10.07 -3.65 -18.67
CA LEU A 154 -11.41 -4.24 -18.51
C LEU A 154 -11.79 -5.11 -19.71
N GLU A 155 -11.50 -4.66 -20.93
CA GLU A 155 -11.71 -5.44 -22.15
C GLU A 155 -10.92 -6.75 -22.09
N LEU A 156 -9.63 -6.69 -21.77
CA LEU A 156 -8.77 -7.87 -21.66
C LEU A 156 -9.25 -8.84 -20.57
N LEU A 157 -9.73 -8.32 -19.44
CA LEU A 157 -10.28 -9.15 -18.37
C LEU A 157 -11.57 -9.87 -18.80
N ASP A 158 -12.47 -9.18 -19.50
CA ASP A 158 -13.71 -9.77 -20.02
C ASP A 158 -13.42 -10.86 -21.06
N GLU A 159 -12.53 -10.58 -22.02
CA GLU A 159 -12.07 -11.56 -23.01
C GLU A 159 -11.41 -12.77 -22.34
N SER A 160 -10.62 -12.54 -21.28
CA SER A 160 -10.00 -13.63 -20.52
C SER A 160 -11.04 -14.51 -19.84
N VAL A 161 -12.11 -13.93 -19.27
CA VAL A 161 -13.23 -14.66 -18.68
C VAL A 161 -13.92 -15.54 -19.73
N ASP A 162 -14.22 -15.01 -20.92
CA ASP A 162 -14.82 -15.78 -22.01
C ASP A 162 -13.90 -16.93 -22.46
N ALA A 163 -12.61 -16.65 -22.66
CA ALA A 163 -11.62 -17.64 -23.07
C ALA A 163 -11.48 -18.79 -22.05
N ILE A 164 -11.44 -18.47 -20.76
CA ILE A 164 -11.38 -19.47 -19.68
C ILE A 164 -12.67 -20.28 -19.63
N SER A 165 -13.84 -19.63 -19.76
CA SER A 165 -15.15 -20.28 -19.77
C SER A 165 -15.26 -21.30 -20.90
N ARG A 166 -14.85 -20.93 -22.12
CA ARG A 166 -14.78 -21.84 -23.27
C ARG A 166 -13.81 -22.99 -23.01
N SER A 167 -12.64 -22.70 -22.45
CA SER A 167 -11.64 -23.71 -22.12
C SER A 167 -12.19 -24.76 -21.15
N LEU A 168 -13.05 -24.35 -20.21
CA LEU A 168 -13.68 -25.25 -19.24
C LEU A 168 -14.51 -26.36 -19.92
N THR A 169 -15.19 -26.03 -21.02
CA THR A 169 -15.97 -27.02 -21.80
C THR A 169 -15.08 -28.10 -22.42
N THR A 170 -13.81 -27.78 -22.70
CA THR A 170 -12.84 -28.72 -23.29
C THR A 170 -12.15 -29.60 -22.24
N VAL A 171 -11.98 -29.09 -21.01
CA VAL A 171 -11.30 -29.80 -19.92
C VAL A 171 -12.27 -30.55 -18.99
N SER A 172 -13.50 -30.80 -19.44
CA SER A 172 -14.55 -31.45 -18.63
C SER A 172 -14.10 -32.81 -18.06
N PRO A 173 -14.40 -33.10 -16.77
CA PRO A 173 -14.07 -34.36 -16.14
C PRO A 173 -14.83 -35.51 -16.80
N SER A 174 -14.13 -36.60 -17.09
CA SER A 174 -14.65 -37.74 -17.88
C SER A 174 -15.68 -38.62 -17.15
N GLY A 175 -16.37 -38.10 -16.12
CA GLY A 175 -17.28 -38.86 -15.26
C GLY A 175 -18.76 -38.46 -15.35
N ALA A 176 -19.14 -37.61 -16.30
CA ALA A 176 -20.54 -37.30 -16.62
C ALA A 176 -21.02 -38.11 -17.84
N SER A 177 -20.99 -39.44 -17.71
CA SER A 177 -21.66 -40.40 -18.61
C SER A 177 -21.98 -41.67 -17.85
#